data_AF-X1A0G3-F1
#
_entry.id   AF-X1A0G3-F1
#
_cell.length_a   1.000
_cell.length_b   1.000
_cell.length_c   1.000
_cell.angle_alpha   90.00
_cell.angle_beta   90.00
_cell.angle_gamma   90.00
#
_symmetry.space_group_name_H-M   'P 1'
#
loop_
_entity.id
_entity.type
_entity.pdbx_description
1 polymer ?
#
loop_
_entity_poly.entity_id
_entity_poly.type
_entity_poly.pdbx_seq_one_letter_code
_entity_poly.pdbx_strand_id
1 'polypeptide(L)'
;GRIRPLTGMSKPALGTVRFTARTVTDLEHHTVTFYGMNINAVSFPQLKGEQAAELEAFVRATLDRTQLTLPLELVLQYLDEKILPKSAKGLFMKPPVIFYSTGDSRLLAFDGPPMLAPITKTDLQFVVNTNWDMFYVESTASWYLLDGKRWLSVSGKKLSGDWQSVDKLPDEFKKLPTTQNWMDVKNTIPATANSDKLPEIFMSEVPAELILIDGEPKLTAIADTGISYVTNTKADLFLYDKKYYFLVSGRWFVAKELGTKWSMVGKLPDSFATIPPDHPRGAVLVSVPGTDEAKIAVLEAVIPRR
;
A
#
# COMPACT_ATOMS: atom_id res chain seq x y z
N GLY A 1 30.88 10.46 -17.46
CA GLY A 1 31.18 10.54 -18.91
C GLY A 1 32.69 10.50 -19.13
N ARG A 2 33.16 9.92 -20.25
CA ARG A 2 34.59 9.93 -20.61
C ARG A 2 35.00 11.34 -21.06
N ILE A 3 35.75 12.04 -20.22
CA ILE A 3 36.38 13.32 -20.56
C ILE A 3 37.63 12.98 -21.38
N ARG A 4 37.77 13.55 -22.58
CA ARG A 4 39.01 13.41 -23.38
C ARG A 4 40.20 13.95 -22.55
N PRO A 5 41.39 13.31 -22.62
CA PRO A 5 42.56 13.87 -21.96
C PRO A 5 42.86 15.25 -22.55
N LEU A 6 43.22 16.21 -21.70
CA LEU A 6 43.93 17.42 -22.13
C LEU A 6 45.18 16.98 -22.91
N THR A 7 45.52 17.73 -23.95
CA THR A 7 46.71 17.52 -24.79
C THR A 7 47.96 17.33 -23.89
N GLY A 8 48.53 16.13 -23.89
CA GLY A 8 49.78 15.82 -23.16
C GLY A 8 49.69 14.77 -22.03
N MET A 9 48.51 14.27 -21.66
CA MET A 9 48.40 13.20 -20.64
C MET A 9 48.34 11.79 -21.25
N SER A 10 49.31 10.94 -20.91
CA SER A 10 49.37 9.53 -21.33
C SER A 10 48.59 8.57 -20.43
N LYS A 11 48.08 9.03 -19.28
CA LYS A 11 47.26 8.27 -18.32
C LYS A 11 46.07 9.09 -17.82
N PRO A 12 44.89 8.48 -17.59
CA PRO A 12 43.73 9.18 -17.05
C PRO A 12 43.99 9.64 -15.61
N ALA A 13 43.57 10.87 -15.28
CA ALA A 13 43.68 11.44 -13.94
C ALA A 13 42.34 11.27 -13.20
N LEU A 14 42.37 10.73 -11.97
CA LEU A 14 41.17 10.56 -11.14
C LEU A 14 40.92 11.81 -10.29
N GLY A 15 39.71 12.35 -10.33
CA GLY A 15 39.37 13.56 -9.57
C GLY A 15 38.05 13.45 -8.85
N THR A 16 37.86 14.31 -7.86
CA THR A 16 36.58 14.50 -7.18
C THR A 16 36.04 15.88 -7.50
N VAL A 17 34.74 15.96 -7.75
CA VAL A 17 34.01 17.23 -7.93
C VAL A 17 32.91 17.27 -6.88
N ARG A 18 32.81 18.40 -6.16
CA ARG A 18 31.67 18.71 -5.30
C ARG A 18 30.91 19.88 -5.91
N PHE A 19 29.60 19.74 -6.01
CA PHE A 19 28.74 20.76 -6.58
C PHE A 19 27.38 20.77 -5.88
N THR A 20 26.68 21.89 -5.97
CA THR A 20 25.23 21.99 -5.71
C THR A 20 24.51 22.24 -7.02
N ALA A 21 23.30 21.75 -7.17
CA ALA A 21 22.51 21.93 -8.38
C ALA A 21 21.01 21.87 -8.07
N ARG A 22 20.19 22.33 -9.00
CA ARG A 22 18.76 22.03 -9.01
C ARG A 22 18.54 20.73 -9.77
N THR A 23 17.49 20.00 -9.39
CA THR A 23 17.15 18.71 -9.99
C THR A 23 15.72 18.70 -10.50
N VAL A 24 15.51 18.09 -11.66
CA VAL A 24 14.19 17.61 -12.09
C VAL A 24 14.25 16.09 -12.10
N THR A 25 13.29 15.46 -11.44
CA THR A 25 13.14 14.00 -11.44
C THR A 25 12.06 13.61 -12.43
N ASP A 26 12.41 12.70 -13.33
CA ASP A 26 11.49 12.04 -14.26
C ASP A 26 11.34 10.59 -13.78
N LEU A 27 10.21 10.31 -13.14
CA LEU A 27 9.90 8.99 -12.59
C LEU A 27 9.47 8.00 -13.68
N GLU A 28 8.88 8.49 -14.78
CA GLU A 28 8.47 7.65 -15.90
C GLU A 28 9.69 7.06 -16.62
N HIS A 29 10.73 7.89 -16.80
CA HIS A 29 11.97 7.48 -17.45
C HIS A 29 13.08 7.09 -16.46
N HIS A 30 12.81 7.07 -15.15
CA HIS A 30 13.77 6.73 -14.09
C HIS A 30 15.08 7.55 -14.17
N THR A 31 14.98 8.86 -14.40
CA THR A 31 16.16 9.74 -14.49
C THR A 31 16.06 10.99 -13.61
N VAL A 32 17.22 11.51 -13.20
CA VAL A 32 17.36 12.79 -12.52
C VAL A 32 18.26 13.69 -13.36
N THR A 33 17.73 14.84 -13.78
CA THR A 33 18.48 15.85 -14.52
C THR A 33 18.90 16.97 -13.59
N PHE A 34 20.21 17.17 -13.49
CA PHE A 34 20.86 18.23 -12.72
C PHE A 34 21.14 19.43 -13.63
N TYR A 35 20.74 20.62 -13.19
CA TYR A 35 20.91 21.86 -13.93
C TYR A 35 21.23 23.03 -13.00
N GLY A 36 21.84 24.09 -13.58
CA GLY A 36 22.35 25.21 -12.79
C GLY A 36 23.39 24.76 -11.76
N MET A 37 24.31 23.89 -12.18
CA MET A 37 25.38 23.38 -11.33
C MET A 37 26.26 24.54 -10.84
N ASN A 38 26.57 24.54 -9.54
CA ASN A 38 27.53 25.41 -8.90
C ASN A 38 28.65 24.53 -8.34
N ILE A 39 29.82 24.57 -8.99
CA ILE A 39 30.96 23.75 -8.61
C ILE A 39 31.66 24.33 -7.37
N ASN A 40 31.47 23.71 -6.20
CA ASN A 40 32.08 24.15 -4.94
C ASN A 40 33.57 23.78 -4.87
N ALA A 41 33.95 22.59 -5.36
CA ALA A 41 35.33 22.13 -5.31
C ALA A 41 35.65 21.14 -6.44
N VAL A 42 36.87 21.20 -6.95
CA VAL A 42 37.45 20.19 -7.85
C VAL A 42 38.82 19.81 -7.26
N SER A 43 39.16 18.54 -7.27
CA SER A 43 40.45 18.08 -6.75
C SER A 43 41.00 16.91 -7.55
N PHE A 44 42.28 16.97 -7.90
CA PHE A 44 43.04 15.91 -8.58
C PHE A 44 44.30 15.59 -7.76
N PRO A 45 44.22 14.70 -6.75
CA PRO A 45 45.31 14.49 -5.78
C PRO A 45 46.65 14.05 -6.40
N GLN A 46 46.61 13.37 -7.53
CA GLN A 46 47.79 12.90 -8.27
C GLN A 46 48.43 13.94 -9.20
N LEU A 47 47.81 15.11 -9.38
CA LEU A 47 48.34 16.21 -10.20
C LEU A 47 48.83 17.34 -9.30
N LYS A 48 49.86 18.06 -9.75
CA LYS A 48 50.45 19.19 -9.01
C LYS A 48 50.70 20.37 -9.94
N GLY A 49 50.71 21.57 -9.37
CA GLY A 49 51.06 22.80 -10.09
C GLY A 49 50.09 23.13 -11.23
N GLU A 50 50.64 23.65 -12.32
CA GLU A 50 49.90 24.21 -13.45
C GLU A 50 48.95 23.22 -14.13
N GLN A 51 49.35 21.95 -14.25
CA GLN A 51 48.53 20.88 -14.84
C GLN A 51 47.26 20.58 -14.03
N ALA A 52 47.32 20.71 -12.70
CA ALA A 52 46.14 20.54 -11.85
C ALA A 52 45.17 21.73 -12.00
N ALA A 53 45.72 22.94 -12.08
CA ALA A 53 44.93 24.17 -12.26
C ALA A 53 44.22 24.22 -13.63
N GLU A 54 44.91 23.80 -14.70
CA GLU A 54 44.34 23.73 -16.04
C GLU A 54 43.17 22.73 -16.11
N LEU A 55 43.34 21.53 -15.52
CA LEU A 55 42.29 20.52 -15.51
C LEU A 55 41.11 20.90 -14.62
N GLU A 56 41.36 21.55 -13.47
CA GLU A 56 40.28 22.11 -12.65
C GLU A 56 39.48 23.17 -13.41
N ALA A 57 40.15 24.12 -14.05
CA ALA A 57 39.49 25.18 -14.83
C ALA A 57 38.66 24.60 -15.98
N PHE A 58 39.20 23.58 -16.66
CA PHE A 58 38.49 22.87 -17.73
C PHE A 58 37.23 22.16 -17.22
N VAL A 59 37.32 21.43 -16.10
CA VAL A 59 36.18 20.73 -15.50
C VAL A 59 35.08 21.72 -15.09
N ARG A 60 35.45 22.83 -14.45
CA ARG A 60 34.52 23.90 -14.07
C ARG A 60 33.80 24.47 -15.29
N ALA A 61 34.56 24.88 -16.31
CA ALA A 61 33.99 25.44 -17.55
C ALA A 61 33.08 24.47 -18.31
N THR A 62 33.36 23.16 -18.23
CA THR A 62 32.56 22.12 -18.90
C THR A 62 31.27 21.85 -18.14
N LEU A 63 31.34 21.68 -16.82
CA LEU A 63 30.16 21.33 -16.02
C LEU A 63 29.19 22.51 -15.90
N ASP A 64 29.68 23.76 -15.83
CA ASP A 64 28.81 24.94 -15.75
C ASP A 64 27.85 25.08 -16.96
N ARG A 65 28.18 24.45 -18.10
CA ARG A 65 27.42 24.55 -19.36
C ARG A 65 26.62 23.30 -19.71
N THR A 66 26.70 22.27 -18.88
CA THR A 66 26.16 20.95 -19.22
C THR A 66 25.02 20.60 -18.27
N GLN A 67 23.96 20.00 -18.80
CA GLN A 67 23.00 19.29 -17.95
C GLN A 67 23.53 17.87 -17.73
N LEU A 68 23.56 17.43 -16.48
CA LEU A 68 23.96 16.07 -16.14
C LEU A 68 22.70 15.27 -15.87
N THR A 69 22.45 14.22 -16.63
CA THR A 69 21.36 13.27 -16.37
C THR A 69 21.94 11.98 -15.83
N LEU A 70 21.44 11.53 -14.68
CA LEU A 70 21.84 10.27 -14.05
C LEU A 70 20.61 9.35 -13.89
N PRO A 71 20.80 8.02 -13.88
CA PRO A 71 19.75 7.10 -13.44
C PRO A 71 19.29 7.44 -12.03
N LEU A 72 17.98 7.36 -11.78
CA LEU A 72 17.38 7.65 -10.49
C LEU A 72 17.95 6.73 -9.39
N GLU A 73 18.15 5.46 -9.69
CA GLU A 73 18.66 4.44 -8.77
C GLU A 73 20.04 4.80 -8.25
N LEU A 74 20.91 5.37 -9.12
CA LEU A 74 22.22 5.84 -8.71
C LEU A 74 22.10 7.00 -7.71
N VAL A 75 21.16 7.92 -7.93
CA VAL A 75 20.93 9.04 -7.00
C VAL A 75 20.38 8.54 -5.66
N LEU A 76 19.47 7.57 -5.67
CA LEU A 76 18.88 6.98 -4.46
C LEU A 76 19.89 6.23 -3.58
N GLN A 77 20.97 5.69 -4.15
CA GLN A 77 22.08 5.07 -3.42
C GLN A 77 22.89 6.08 -2.60
N TYR A 78 22.96 7.34 -3.02
CA TYR A 78 23.71 8.40 -2.35
C TYR A 78 22.81 9.40 -1.58
N LEU A 79 21.50 9.16 -1.55
CA LEU A 79 20.54 10.00 -0.84
C LEU A 79 20.71 9.83 0.67
N ASP A 80 20.92 10.93 1.41
CA ASP A 80 20.96 10.88 2.87
C ASP A 80 19.54 10.61 3.40
N GLU A 81 19.35 9.54 4.18
CA GLU A 81 18.02 9.21 4.74
C GLU A 81 17.45 10.34 5.63
N LYS A 82 18.30 11.23 6.16
CA LYS A 82 17.87 12.37 6.97
C LYS A 82 17.12 13.44 6.18
N ILE A 83 17.30 13.49 4.85
CA ILE A 83 16.60 14.46 4.00
C ILE A 83 15.23 13.96 3.53
N LEU A 84 14.94 12.66 3.71
CA LEU A 84 13.59 12.13 3.52
C LEU A 84 12.70 12.58 4.69
N PRO A 85 11.46 13.05 4.43
CA PRO A 85 10.55 13.40 5.51
C PRO A 85 10.34 12.19 6.42
N LYS A 86 10.59 12.40 7.72
CA LYS A 86 10.25 11.41 8.74
C LYS A 86 8.74 11.19 8.73
N SER A 87 8.31 9.94 8.91
CA SER A 87 6.89 9.55 8.93
C SER A 87 6.02 10.54 9.71
N ALA A 88 4.83 10.84 9.18
CA ALA A 88 3.91 11.81 9.77
C ALA A 88 3.62 11.48 11.24
N LYS A 89 3.72 12.50 12.11
CA LYS A 89 3.28 12.39 13.52
C LYS A 89 1.77 12.17 13.55
N GLY A 90 1.29 11.24 14.38
CA GLY A 90 -0.13 10.96 14.58
C GLY A 90 -0.71 9.80 13.79
N LEU A 91 0.13 9.02 13.08
CA LEU A 91 -0.30 7.75 12.49
C LEU A 91 -0.83 6.80 13.57
N PHE A 92 -1.96 6.14 13.31
CA PHE A 92 -2.48 5.10 14.19
C PHE A 92 -1.49 3.93 14.21
N MET A 93 -0.79 3.78 15.33
CA MET A 93 0.24 2.74 15.50
C MET A 93 -0.31 1.43 16.10
N LYS A 94 -1.57 1.41 16.50
CA LYS A 94 -2.22 0.17 16.93
C LYS A 94 -2.61 -0.64 15.69
N PRO A 95 -2.37 -1.96 15.68
CA PRO A 95 -2.93 -2.81 14.63
C PRO A 95 -4.44 -2.63 14.58
N PRO A 96 -5.04 -2.62 13.38
CA PRO A 96 -6.48 -2.84 13.26
C PRO A 96 -6.83 -4.20 13.90
N VAL A 97 -8.11 -4.44 14.17
CA VAL A 97 -8.55 -5.80 14.53
C VAL A 97 -8.33 -6.68 13.29
N ILE A 98 -7.53 -7.74 13.40
CA ILE A 98 -7.21 -8.61 12.27
C ILE A 98 -7.91 -9.94 12.48
N PHE A 99 -8.96 -10.17 11.69
CA PHE A 99 -9.65 -11.44 11.62
C PHE A 99 -8.93 -12.39 10.65
N TYR A 100 -9.16 -13.68 10.84
CA TYR A 100 -8.59 -14.74 10.03
C TYR A 100 -9.65 -15.78 9.76
N SER A 101 -9.75 -16.24 8.51
CA SER A 101 -10.62 -17.35 8.13
C SER A 101 -10.01 -18.15 6.99
N THR A 102 -10.28 -19.46 7.01
CA THR A 102 -9.96 -20.41 5.92
C THR A 102 -11.17 -20.77 5.06
N GLY A 103 -12.36 -20.28 5.42
CA GLY A 103 -13.63 -20.56 4.75
C GLY A 103 -14.26 -19.30 4.18
N ASP A 104 -15.39 -19.45 3.48
CA ASP A 104 -16.14 -18.31 2.94
C ASP A 104 -16.54 -17.34 4.05
N SER A 105 -16.04 -16.11 4.00
CA SER A 105 -16.23 -15.12 5.07
C SER A 105 -16.24 -13.70 4.54
N ARG A 106 -16.92 -12.80 5.28
CA ARG A 106 -16.98 -11.36 5.00
C ARG A 106 -16.60 -10.57 6.24
N LEU A 107 -16.02 -9.39 6.01
CA LEU A 107 -15.86 -8.37 7.05
C LEU A 107 -16.89 -7.28 6.84
N LEU A 108 -17.87 -7.21 7.73
CA LEU A 108 -18.83 -6.13 7.86
C LEU A 108 -18.26 -5.09 8.83
N ALA A 109 -17.58 -4.09 8.27
CA ALA A 109 -16.93 -3.03 9.02
C ALA A 109 -17.83 -1.79 9.10
N PHE A 110 -17.76 -1.09 10.22
CA PHE A 110 -18.41 0.18 10.46
C PHE A 110 -17.40 1.22 10.93
N ASP A 111 -17.65 2.48 10.59
CA ASP A 111 -16.99 3.62 11.22
C ASP A 111 -17.76 4.03 12.48
N GLY A 112 -17.48 3.36 13.60
CA GLY A 112 -18.25 3.47 14.84
C GLY A 112 -19.54 2.63 14.85
N PRO A 113 -20.46 2.87 15.81
CA PRO A 113 -21.74 2.16 15.88
C PRO A 113 -22.58 2.36 14.61
N PRO A 114 -23.43 1.39 14.19
CA PRO A 114 -24.24 1.52 12.98
C PRO A 114 -25.12 2.78 12.96
N MET A 115 -25.00 3.57 11.89
CA MET A 115 -25.74 4.81 11.68
C MET A 115 -26.86 4.60 10.66
N LEU A 116 -28.10 4.69 11.13
CA LEU A 116 -29.30 4.47 10.32
C LEU A 116 -29.81 5.78 9.70
N ALA A 117 -29.97 5.80 8.38
CA ALA A 117 -30.60 6.89 7.63
C ALA A 117 -31.94 6.41 7.04
N PRO A 118 -33.07 7.10 7.33
CA PRO A 118 -34.37 6.68 6.82
C PRO A 118 -34.48 6.87 5.30
N ILE A 119 -35.12 5.93 4.63
CA ILE A 119 -35.47 6.03 3.21
C ILE A 119 -36.90 6.56 3.09
N THR A 120 -37.05 7.74 2.48
CA THR A 120 -38.31 8.48 2.40
C THR A 120 -39.44 7.63 1.79
N LYS A 121 -40.63 7.67 2.40
CA LYS A 121 -41.84 6.91 2.01
C LYS A 121 -41.71 5.38 2.11
N THR A 122 -40.76 4.89 2.90
CA THR A 122 -40.61 3.47 3.21
C THR A 122 -40.40 3.28 4.71
N ASP A 123 -40.53 2.04 5.16
CA ASP A 123 -40.13 1.62 6.52
C ASP A 123 -38.66 1.16 6.60
N LEU A 124 -37.88 1.41 5.54
CA LEU A 124 -36.47 1.04 5.45
C LEU A 124 -35.56 2.15 5.99
N GLN A 125 -34.51 1.72 6.66
CA GLN A 125 -33.37 2.56 7.00
C GLN A 125 -32.10 1.93 6.40
N PHE A 126 -31.25 2.75 5.80
CA PHE A 126 -29.96 2.32 5.25
C PHE A 126 -28.83 2.63 6.24
N VAL A 127 -27.82 1.77 6.30
CA VAL A 127 -26.66 1.99 7.16
C VAL A 127 -25.59 2.73 6.40
N VAL A 128 -25.32 3.99 6.80
CA VAL A 128 -24.49 4.90 5.99
C VAL A 128 -22.99 4.81 6.28
N ASN A 129 -22.59 4.20 7.39
CA ASN A 129 -21.21 4.16 7.87
C ASN A 129 -20.61 2.75 7.78
N THR A 130 -20.94 1.99 6.73
CA THR A 130 -20.43 0.62 6.53
C THR A 130 -19.92 0.40 5.11
N ASN A 131 -19.09 -0.62 4.92
CA ASN A 131 -18.56 -1.04 3.62
C ASN A 131 -19.52 -1.93 2.80
N TRP A 132 -20.73 -2.20 3.30
CA TRP A 132 -21.72 -3.05 2.64
C TRP A 132 -23.09 -2.39 2.50
N ASP A 133 -23.86 -2.83 1.52
CA ASP A 133 -25.28 -2.48 1.43
C ASP A 133 -26.07 -3.18 2.55
N MET A 134 -26.36 -2.43 3.61
CA MET A 134 -27.09 -2.94 4.78
C MET A 134 -28.30 -2.08 5.09
N PHE A 135 -29.41 -2.75 5.41
CA PHE A 135 -30.72 -2.15 5.65
C PHE A 135 -31.30 -2.65 6.97
N TYR A 136 -32.12 -1.84 7.60
CA TYR A 136 -32.95 -2.20 8.73
C TYR A 136 -34.41 -1.89 8.42
N VAL A 137 -35.31 -2.81 8.78
CA VAL A 137 -36.76 -2.67 8.62
C VAL A 137 -37.37 -2.57 10.01
N GLU A 138 -37.92 -1.40 10.35
CA GLU A 138 -38.39 -1.10 11.72
C GLU A 138 -39.59 -1.98 12.12
N SER A 139 -40.59 -2.15 11.23
CA SER A 139 -41.82 -2.92 11.49
C SER A 139 -41.57 -4.39 11.82
N THR A 140 -40.51 -4.97 11.29
CA THR A 140 -40.13 -6.38 11.52
C THR A 140 -38.91 -6.52 12.42
N ALA A 141 -38.36 -5.38 12.88
CA ALA A 141 -37.09 -5.28 13.59
C ALA A 141 -36.04 -6.24 13.01
N SER A 142 -35.76 -6.14 11.72
CA SER A 142 -34.87 -7.08 11.02
C SER A 142 -33.85 -6.34 10.17
N TRP A 143 -32.62 -6.82 10.22
CA TRP A 143 -31.49 -6.34 9.43
C TRP A 143 -31.35 -7.19 8.17
N TYR A 144 -30.96 -6.56 7.07
CA TYR A 144 -30.73 -7.20 5.78
C TYR A 144 -29.39 -6.74 5.22
N LEU A 145 -28.56 -7.69 4.79
CA LEU A 145 -27.25 -7.47 4.20
C LEU A 145 -27.25 -8.05 2.79
N LEU A 146 -26.81 -7.26 1.82
CA LEU A 146 -26.60 -7.74 0.46
C LEU A 146 -25.15 -8.22 0.29
N ASP A 147 -24.95 -9.54 0.24
CA ASP A 147 -23.66 -10.17 -0.11
C ASP A 147 -23.60 -10.51 -1.60
N GLY A 148 -23.11 -9.58 -2.41
CA GLY A 148 -23.06 -9.73 -3.87
C GLY A 148 -24.46 -9.77 -4.50
N LYS A 149 -25.01 -10.97 -4.69
CA LYS A 149 -26.40 -11.18 -5.16
C LYS A 149 -27.27 -11.91 -4.15
N ARG A 150 -26.71 -12.32 -3.02
CA ARG A 150 -27.40 -13.05 -1.95
C ARG A 150 -27.84 -12.06 -0.88
N TRP A 151 -29.06 -12.22 -0.41
CA TRP A 151 -29.55 -11.47 0.74
C TRP A 151 -29.42 -12.31 2.00
N LEU A 152 -28.88 -11.71 3.05
CA LEU A 152 -28.79 -12.29 4.39
C LEU A 152 -29.63 -11.44 5.35
N SER A 153 -30.17 -12.05 6.40
CA SER A 153 -30.87 -11.32 7.46
C SER A 153 -30.54 -11.81 8.85
N VAL A 154 -30.76 -10.91 9.81
CA VAL A 154 -30.82 -11.24 11.23
C VAL A 154 -31.96 -10.45 11.88
N SER A 155 -32.75 -11.13 12.70
CA SER A 155 -33.88 -10.51 13.41
C SER A 155 -33.45 -9.97 14.77
N GLY A 156 -33.92 -8.79 15.11
CA GLY A 156 -33.66 -8.10 16.35
C GLY A 156 -33.46 -6.60 16.17
N LYS A 157 -33.77 -5.82 17.21
CA LYS A 157 -33.50 -4.36 17.24
C LYS A 157 -32.01 -4.02 17.25
N LYS A 158 -31.18 -4.95 17.74
CA LYS A 158 -29.71 -4.85 17.70
C LYS A 158 -29.20 -5.77 16.61
N LEU A 159 -28.16 -5.34 15.91
CA LEU A 159 -27.46 -6.15 14.93
C LEU A 159 -26.64 -7.24 15.65
N SER A 160 -27.32 -8.34 15.99
CA SER A 160 -26.72 -9.46 16.71
C SER A 160 -27.55 -10.72 16.47
N GLY A 161 -26.88 -11.86 16.33
CA GLY A 161 -27.52 -13.16 16.12
C GLY A 161 -26.96 -13.86 14.89
N ASP A 162 -27.56 -15.02 14.58
CA ASP A 162 -27.13 -15.85 13.46
C ASP A 162 -27.76 -15.38 12.16
N TRP A 163 -26.92 -15.17 11.15
CA TRP A 163 -27.37 -14.80 9.80
C TRP A 163 -28.16 -15.94 9.15
N GLN A 164 -29.20 -15.57 8.42
CA GLN A 164 -30.05 -16.46 7.64
C GLN A 164 -30.07 -16.04 6.18
N SER A 165 -30.23 -16.98 5.25
CA SER A 165 -30.47 -16.65 3.85
C SER A 165 -31.88 -16.10 3.67
N VAL A 166 -32.04 -15.10 2.81
CA VAL A 166 -33.32 -14.48 2.48
C VAL A 166 -33.71 -14.85 1.05
N ASP A 167 -34.82 -15.54 0.90
CA ASP A 167 -35.44 -15.86 -0.39
C ASP A 167 -36.61 -14.93 -0.74
N LYS A 168 -37.12 -14.18 0.25
CA LYS A 168 -38.18 -13.19 0.09
C LYS A 168 -37.90 -11.95 0.93
N LEU A 169 -37.64 -10.84 0.25
CA LEU A 169 -37.53 -9.53 0.89
C LEU A 169 -38.90 -8.94 1.22
N PRO A 170 -38.98 -8.09 2.28
CA PRO A 170 -40.14 -7.24 2.51
C PRO A 170 -40.51 -6.40 1.29
N ASP A 171 -41.81 -6.15 1.08
CA ASP A 171 -42.29 -5.36 -0.06
C ASP A 171 -41.76 -3.91 -0.08
N GLU A 172 -41.30 -3.40 1.07
CA GLU A 172 -40.63 -2.10 1.19
C GLU A 172 -39.42 -1.97 0.26
N PHE A 173 -38.67 -3.06 0.02
CA PHE A 173 -37.53 -3.05 -0.89
C PHE A 173 -37.92 -2.70 -2.33
N LYS A 174 -39.15 -3.01 -2.76
CA LYS A 174 -39.66 -2.61 -4.09
C LYS A 174 -39.86 -1.10 -4.23
N LYS A 175 -40.00 -0.39 -3.11
CA LYS A 175 -40.22 1.06 -3.03
C LYS A 175 -38.93 1.87 -3.03
N LEU A 176 -37.75 1.22 -3.02
CA LEU A 176 -36.46 1.91 -3.11
C LEU A 176 -36.43 2.88 -4.30
N PRO A 177 -35.85 4.09 -4.15
CA PRO A 177 -35.81 5.08 -5.23
C PRO A 177 -35.10 4.55 -6.48
N THR A 178 -35.54 4.95 -7.67
CA THR A 178 -34.88 4.65 -8.95
C THR A 178 -33.82 5.71 -9.28
N THR A 179 -32.84 5.89 -8.40
CA THR A 179 -31.67 6.76 -8.64
C THR A 179 -30.41 5.93 -8.77
N GLN A 180 -29.34 6.51 -9.32
CA GLN A 180 -28.06 5.83 -9.54
C GLN A 180 -27.57 5.08 -8.29
N ASN A 181 -27.70 5.68 -7.11
CA ASN A 181 -27.23 5.14 -5.83
C ASN A 181 -27.92 3.83 -5.41
N TRP A 182 -29.09 3.51 -5.96
CA TRP A 182 -29.85 2.32 -5.58
C TRP A 182 -29.92 1.27 -6.69
N MET A 183 -29.38 1.54 -7.88
CA MET A 183 -29.57 0.64 -9.03
C MET A 183 -28.96 -0.73 -8.79
N ASP A 184 -27.78 -0.79 -8.18
CA ASP A 184 -27.11 -2.06 -7.89
C ASP A 184 -27.94 -2.91 -6.93
N VAL A 185 -28.43 -2.33 -5.84
CA VAL A 185 -29.36 -2.99 -4.91
C VAL A 185 -30.65 -3.42 -5.63
N LYS A 186 -31.26 -2.54 -6.44
CA LYS A 186 -32.50 -2.85 -7.16
C LYS A 186 -32.34 -4.00 -8.16
N ASN A 187 -31.17 -4.17 -8.76
CA ASN A 187 -30.86 -5.28 -9.66
C ASN A 187 -30.79 -6.64 -8.93
N THR A 188 -30.81 -6.64 -7.60
CA THR A 188 -30.85 -7.86 -6.77
C THR A 188 -32.23 -8.12 -6.16
N ILE A 189 -33.25 -7.35 -6.56
CA ILE A 189 -34.63 -7.49 -6.13
C ILE A 189 -35.47 -8.00 -7.32
N PRO A 190 -36.23 -9.11 -7.19
CA PRO A 190 -36.46 -9.88 -5.96
C PRO A 190 -35.23 -10.70 -5.53
N ALA A 191 -35.16 -11.00 -4.22
CA ALA A 191 -34.18 -11.93 -3.71
C ALA A 191 -34.31 -13.29 -4.41
N THR A 192 -33.16 -13.93 -4.66
CA THR A 192 -33.10 -15.25 -5.26
C THR A 192 -32.75 -16.25 -4.17
N ALA A 193 -33.51 -17.35 -4.10
CA ALA A 193 -33.21 -18.45 -3.19
C ALA A 193 -31.77 -18.94 -3.42
N ASN A 194 -31.00 -19.08 -2.36
CA ASN A 194 -29.64 -19.59 -2.39
C ASN A 194 -29.50 -20.67 -1.31
N SER A 195 -29.04 -21.85 -1.71
CA SER A 195 -28.84 -23.00 -0.82
C SER A 195 -27.37 -23.27 -0.51
N ASP A 196 -26.45 -22.42 -0.98
CA ASP A 196 -25.04 -22.55 -0.64
C ASP A 196 -24.84 -22.26 0.85
N LYS A 197 -23.74 -22.75 1.40
CA LYS A 197 -23.34 -22.45 2.77
C LYS A 197 -23.27 -20.93 2.97
N LEU A 198 -23.77 -20.45 4.11
CA LEU A 198 -23.65 -19.05 4.50
C LEU A 198 -22.20 -18.69 4.79
N PRO A 199 -21.74 -17.51 4.36
CA PRO A 199 -20.43 -17.01 4.77
C PRO A 199 -20.45 -16.69 6.27
N GLU A 200 -19.31 -16.86 6.92
CA GLU A 200 -19.10 -16.31 8.26
C GLU A 200 -18.96 -14.78 8.16
N ILE A 201 -19.72 -14.05 8.98
CA ILE A 201 -19.68 -12.59 8.99
C ILE A 201 -18.93 -12.11 10.23
N PHE A 202 -17.74 -11.58 10.04
CA PHE A 202 -17.01 -10.84 11.07
C PHE A 202 -17.52 -9.41 11.09
N MET A 203 -17.84 -8.89 12.28
CA MET A 203 -18.29 -7.51 12.46
C MET A 203 -17.26 -6.71 13.23
N SER A 204 -17.08 -5.44 12.85
CA SER A 204 -16.23 -4.51 13.60
C SER A 204 -16.71 -3.08 13.48
N GLU A 205 -16.84 -2.38 14.62
CA GLU A 205 -17.13 -0.95 14.71
C GLU A 205 -15.85 -0.08 14.78
N VAL A 206 -14.68 -0.73 14.67
CA VAL A 206 -13.36 -0.11 14.65
C VAL A 206 -12.60 -0.58 13.40
N PRO A 207 -11.50 0.10 13.00
CA PRO A 207 -10.68 -0.36 11.88
C PRO A 207 -10.30 -1.83 12.02
N ALA A 208 -10.64 -2.62 11.00
CA ALA A 208 -10.45 -4.05 10.97
C ALA A 208 -10.05 -4.53 9.58
N GLU A 209 -9.37 -5.67 9.55
CA GLU A 209 -8.92 -6.35 8.33
C GLU A 209 -9.24 -7.84 8.44
N LEU A 210 -9.54 -8.47 7.31
CA LEU A 210 -9.78 -9.91 7.23
C LEU A 210 -8.74 -10.57 6.34
N ILE A 211 -7.92 -11.43 6.94
CA ILE A 211 -7.04 -12.33 6.22
C ILE A 211 -7.87 -13.54 5.82
N LEU A 212 -8.32 -13.56 4.56
CA LEU A 212 -9.04 -14.68 3.98
C LEU A 212 -8.05 -15.59 3.23
N ILE A 213 -7.96 -16.84 3.65
CA ILE A 213 -7.16 -17.88 3.01
C ILE A 213 -8.11 -18.95 2.46
N ASP A 214 -7.94 -19.36 1.21
CA ASP A 214 -8.76 -20.43 0.64
C ASP A 214 -8.26 -21.81 1.10
N GLY A 215 -8.83 -22.31 2.19
CA GLY A 215 -8.40 -23.53 2.87
C GLY A 215 -7.12 -23.36 3.70
N GLU A 216 -6.35 -24.44 3.84
CA GLU A 216 -5.08 -24.42 4.58
C GLU A 216 -4.04 -23.51 3.91
N PRO A 217 -3.21 -22.76 4.66
CA PRO A 217 -2.20 -21.87 4.08
C PRO A 217 -1.22 -22.59 3.13
N LYS A 218 -1.15 -22.14 1.88
CA LYS A 218 -0.21 -22.66 0.87
C LYS A 218 1.02 -21.75 0.76
N LEU A 219 2.11 -22.18 1.38
CA LEU A 219 3.37 -21.44 1.44
C LEU A 219 4.26 -21.73 0.22
N THR A 220 4.73 -20.68 -0.44
CA THR A 220 5.74 -20.75 -1.50
C THR A 220 6.93 -19.90 -1.13
N ALA A 221 8.14 -20.46 -1.24
CA ALA A 221 9.38 -19.75 -0.94
C ALA A 221 9.68 -18.68 -1.99
N ILE A 222 10.20 -17.54 -1.54
CA ILE A 222 10.86 -16.54 -2.37
C ILE A 222 12.36 -16.89 -2.34
N ALA A 223 12.93 -17.21 -3.51
CA ALA A 223 14.30 -17.68 -3.63
C ALA A 223 15.31 -16.75 -2.92
N ASP A 224 16.30 -17.33 -2.26
CA ASP A 224 17.42 -16.63 -1.60
C ASP A 224 17.05 -15.61 -0.51
N THR A 225 15.81 -15.62 -0.02
CA THR A 225 15.36 -14.74 1.10
C THR A 225 15.07 -15.51 2.39
N GLY A 226 14.73 -16.80 2.32
CA GLY A 226 14.19 -17.52 3.48
C GLY A 226 12.77 -17.05 3.89
N ILE A 227 12.13 -16.21 3.07
CA ILE A 227 10.74 -15.79 3.20
C ILE A 227 9.88 -16.75 2.38
N SER A 228 8.76 -17.17 2.95
CA SER A 228 7.66 -17.77 2.17
C SER A 228 6.47 -16.82 2.14
N TYR A 229 5.67 -16.86 1.09
CA TYR A 229 4.41 -16.11 1.02
C TYR A 229 3.23 -17.07 0.86
N VAL A 230 2.06 -16.64 1.34
CA VAL A 230 0.84 -17.44 1.22
C VAL A 230 0.19 -17.16 -0.15
N THR A 231 0.05 -18.21 -0.95
CA THR A 231 -0.39 -18.11 -2.35
C THR A 231 -1.91 -18.12 -2.52
N ASN A 232 -2.63 -18.78 -1.62
CA ASN A 232 -4.09 -18.87 -1.62
C ASN A 232 -4.75 -17.75 -0.79
N THR A 233 -4.19 -16.55 -0.84
CA THR A 233 -4.78 -15.34 -0.27
C THR A 233 -4.43 -14.12 -1.12
N LYS A 234 -5.36 -13.15 -1.15
CA LYS A 234 -5.11 -11.83 -1.72
C LYS A 234 -4.28 -10.94 -0.80
N ALA A 235 -4.20 -11.27 0.49
CA ALA A 235 -3.42 -10.53 1.47
C ALA A 235 -1.91 -10.62 1.15
N ASP A 236 -1.17 -9.56 1.49
CA ASP A 236 0.29 -9.56 1.51
C ASP A 236 0.78 -10.22 2.81
N LEU A 237 0.71 -11.55 2.82
CA LEU A 237 0.97 -12.40 3.97
C LEU A 237 2.21 -13.28 3.73
N PHE A 238 3.18 -13.15 4.62
CA PHE A 238 4.49 -13.79 4.54
C PHE A 238 4.78 -14.58 5.81
N LEU A 239 5.61 -15.61 5.69
CA LEU A 239 6.17 -16.38 6.78
C LEU A 239 7.70 -16.24 6.75
N TYR A 240 8.28 -15.77 7.84
CA TYR A 240 9.72 -15.68 8.02
C TYR A 240 10.05 -16.02 9.48
N ASP A 241 11.06 -16.85 9.71
CA ASP A 241 11.47 -17.30 11.06
C ASP A 241 10.28 -17.75 11.94
N LYS A 242 9.40 -18.58 11.36
CA LYS A 242 8.18 -19.14 12.00
C LYS A 242 7.20 -18.07 12.53
N LYS A 243 7.22 -16.86 11.97
CA LYS A 243 6.26 -15.80 12.29
C LYS A 243 5.60 -15.30 11.01
N TYR A 244 4.32 -15.02 11.11
CA TYR A 244 3.55 -14.42 10.04
C TYR A 244 3.75 -12.90 10.06
N TYR A 245 4.05 -12.34 8.88
CA TYR A 245 4.15 -10.92 8.62
C TYR A 245 3.05 -10.53 7.64
N PHE A 246 2.26 -9.53 8.00
CA PHE A 246 1.15 -9.05 7.19
C PHE A 246 1.34 -7.56 6.93
N LEU A 247 1.35 -7.18 5.65
CA LEU A 247 1.35 -5.79 5.23
C LEU A 247 -0.08 -5.33 4.96
N VAL A 248 -0.51 -4.27 5.65
CA VAL A 248 -1.80 -3.63 5.37
C VAL A 248 -1.75 -2.13 5.62
N SER A 249 -2.33 -1.37 4.68
CA SER A 249 -2.27 0.10 4.65
C SER A 249 -0.84 0.65 4.85
N GLY A 250 0.16 0.03 4.21
CA GLY A 250 1.57 0.43 4.29
C GLY A 250 2.26 0.13 5.63
N ARG A 251 1.64 -0.65 6.52
CA ARG A 251 2.19 -0.99 7.84
C ARG A 251 2.35 -2.49 8.00
N TRP A 252 3.48 -2.89 8.58
CA TRP A 252 3.79 -4.28 8.86
C TRP A 252 3.34 -4.68 10.26
N PHE A 253 2.64 -5.81 10.32
CA PHE A 253 2.25 -6.47 11.55
C PHE A 253 2.81 -7.88 11.60
N VAL A 254 3.08 -8.38 12.81
CA VAL A 254 3.63 -9.71 13.05
C VAL A 254 2.79 -10.48 14.07
N ALA A 255 2.60 -11.77 13.82
CA ALA A 255 2.00 -12.73 14.72
C ALA A 255 2.80 -14.03 14.71
N LYS A 256 2.76 -14.79 15.82
CA LYS A 256 3.39 -16.13 15.85
C LYS A 256 2.62 -17.12 14.98
N GLU A 257 1.29 -17.04 15.03
CA GLU A 257 0.36 -17.94 14.34
C GLU A 257 -0.82 -17.12 13.81
N LEU A 258 -1.47 -17.60 12.75
CA LEU A 258 -2.69 -17.00 12.23
C LEU A 258 -3.82 -17.08 13.27
N GLY A 259 -4.70 -16.09 13.28
CA GLY A 259 -5.78 -15.99 14.29
C GLY A 259 -5.33 -15.57 15.69
N THR A 260 -4.02 -15.37 15.92
CA THR A 260 -3.51 -14.84 17.20
C THR A 260 -3.35 -13.33 17.17
N LYS A 261 -2.99 -12.74 18.32
CA LYS A 261 -2.79 -11.29 18.44
C LYS A 261 -1.64 -10.81 17.57
N TRP A 262 -1.95 -9.88 16.68
CA TRP A 262 -0.98 -9.15 15.88
C TRP A 262 -0.34 -8.02 16.66
N SER A 263 0.94 -7.76 16.37
CA SER A 263 1.70 -6.65 16.93
C SER A 263 2.37 -5.88 15.80
N MET A 264 2.58 -4.58 15.99
CA MET A 264 3.36 -3.79 15.03
C MET A 264 4.79 -4.30 14.95
N VAL A 265 5.33 -4.36 13.74
CA VAL A 265 6.74 -4.68 13.51
C VAL A 265 7.58 -3.45 13.85
N GLY A 266 8.46 -3.57 14.85
CA GLY A 266 9.38 -2.49 15.21
C GLY A 266 10.52 -2.31 14.18
N LYS A 267 11.20 -3.41 13.84
CA LYS A 267 12.16 -3.49 12.74
C LYS A 267 11.80 -4.69 11.88
N LEU A 268 11.55 -4.46 10.59
CA LEU A 268 11.32 -5.53 9.63
C LEU A 268 12.63 -6.29 9.39
N PRO A 269 12.61 -7.64 9.27
CA PRO A 269 13.82 -8.39 8.94
C PRO A 269 14.44 -7.89 7.63
N ASP A 270 15.77 -7.75 7.60
CA ASP A 270 16.49 -7.16 6.46
C ASP A 270 16.25 -7.95 5.16
N SER A 271 15.92 -9.24 5.26
CA SER A 271 15.55 -10.07 4.11
C SER A 271 14.31 -9.59 3.34
N PHE A 272 13.41 -8.81 3.93
CA PHE A 272 12.27 -8.25 3.18
C PHE A 272 12.74 -7.27 2.10
N ALA A 273 13.89 -6.60 2.31
CA ALA A 273 14.49 -5.71 1.32
C ALA A 273 15.18 -6.47 0.18
N THR A 274 15.32 -7.80 0.29
CA THR A 274 15.94 -8.65 -0.74
C THR A 274 14.91 -9.39 -1.59
N ILE A 275 13.60 -9.13 -1.41
CA ILE A 275 12.57 -9.63 -2.32
C ILE A 275 12.83 -9.05 -3.72
N PRO A 276 12.89 -9.86 -4.79
CA PRO A 276 13.11 -9.33 -6.13
C PRO A 276 11.99 -8.36 -6.55
N PRO A 277 12.29 -7.16 -7.10
CA PRO A 277 11.28 -6.21 -7.51
C PRO A 277 10.31 -6.72 -8.58
N ASP A 278 10.77 -7.61 -9.45
CA ASP A 278 9.99 -8.28 -10.51
C ASP A 278 9.19 -9.49 -10.03
N HIS A 279 9.36 -9.90 -8.77
CA HIS A 279 8.59 -10.97 -8.17
C HIS A 279 7.10 -10.57 -8.08
N PRO A 280 6.13 -11.50 -8.17
CA PRO A 280 4.71 -11.21 -7.97
C PRO A 280 4.34 -10.54 -6.62
N ARG A 281 5.25 -10.58 -5.64
CA ARG A 281 5.14 -9.90 -4.34
C ARG A 281 6.12 -8.74 -4.16
N GLY A 282 6.83 -8.31 -5.20
CA GLY A 282 7.79 -7.21 -5.15
C GLY A 282 7.15 -5.85 -4.84
N ALA A 283 5.85 -5.68 -5.11
CA ALA A 283 5.10 -4.46 -4.80
C ALA A 283 5.17 -4.05 -3.31
N VAL A 284 5.43 -5.00 -2.40
CA VAL A 284 5.56 -4.70 -0.96
C VAL A 284 6.81 -3.88 -0.63
N LEU A 285 7.81 -3.83 -1.52
CA LEU A 285 9.06 -3.08 -1.33
C LEU A 285 8.81 -1.59 -1.08
N VAL A 286 7.72 -1.01 -1.61
CA VAL A 286 7.32 0.38 -1.30
C VAL A 286 7.05 0.63 0.19
N SER A 287 6.78 -0.43 0.94
CA SER A 287 6.55 -0.42 2.39
C SER A 287 7.68 -1.07 3.18
N VAL A 288 8.80 -1.41 2.55
CA VAL A 288 10.00 -1.95 3.20
C VAL A 288 10.99 -0.81 3.42
N PRO A 289 11.30 -0.42 4.66
CA PRO A 289 12.23 0.68 4.91
C PRO A 289 13.61 0.43 4.29
N GLY A 290 14.15 1.44 3.61
CA GLY A 290 15.50 1.43 3.04
C GLY A 290 15.60 0.97 1.57
N THR A 291 14.53 0.44 1.00
CA THR A 291 14.47 0.07 -0.43
C THR A 291 14.38 1.31 -1.32
N ASP A 292 14.78 1.16 -2.58
CA ASP A 292 14.68 2.26 -3.55
C ASP A 292 13.21 2.57 -3.85
N GLU A 293 12.34 1.58 -3.88
CA GLU A 293 10.89 1.73 -4.04
C GLU A 293 10.26 2.55 -2.90
N ALA A 294 10.66 2.31 -1.65
CA ALA A 294 10.17 3.10 -0.52
C ALA A 294 10.66 4.56 -0.59
N LYS A 295 11.90 4.78 -1.01
CA LYS A 295 12.44 6.15 -1.22
C LYS A 295 11.67 6.86 -2.34
N ILE A 296 11.39 6.18 -3.45
CA ILE A 296 10.62 6.74 -4.57
C ILE A 296 9.20 7.10 -4.12
N ALA A 297 8.51 6.21 -3.40
CA ALA A 297 7.17 6.47 -2.90
C ALA A 297 7.10 7.70 -1.98
N VAL A 298 8.13 7.92 -1.15
CA VAL A 298 8.25 9.13 -0.33
C VAL A 298 8.45 10.37 -1.18
N LEU A 299 9.29 10.32 -2.22
CA LEU A 299 9.49 11.45 -3.14
C LEU A 299 8.18 11.80 -3.85
N GLU A 300 7.45 10.81 -4.36
CA GLU A 300 6.16 11.00 -5.03
C GLU A 300 5.11 11.65 -4.13
N ALA A 301 5.06 11.29 -2.85
CA ALA A 301 4.11 11.85 -1.90
C ALA A 301 4.36 13.34 -1.59
N VAL A 302 5.60 13.82 -1.80
CA VAL A 302 6.03 15.19 -1.47
C VAL A 302 6.00 16.11 -2.69
N ILE A 303 6.08 15.57 -3.91
CA ILE A 303 5.99 16.35 -5.14
C ILE A 303 4.53 16.79 -5.34
N PRO A 304 4.20 18.09 -5.32
CA PRO A 304 2.84 18.57 -5.57
C PRO A 304 2.43 18.17 -6.99
N ARG A 305 1.39 17.34 -7.11
CA ARG A 305 0.76 17.08 -8.41
C ARG A 305 0.10 18.38 -8.88
N ARG A 306 0.61 18.96 -9.97
CA ARG A 306 -0.06 20.06 -10.69
C ARG A 306 -0.91 19.49 -11.81
#